data_AF-A0AA88VUR1-F1
#
_entry.id   AF-A0AA88VUR1-F1
#
_cell.length_a   1.000
_cell.length_b   1.000
_cell.length_c   1.000
_cell.angle_alpha   90.00
_cell.angle_beta   90.00
_cell.angle_gamma   90.00
#
_symmetry.space_group_name_H-M   'P 1'
#
loop_
_entity.id
_entity.type
_entity.pdbx_description
1 polymer ?
#
loop_
_entity_poly.entity_id
_entity_poly.type
_entity_poly.pdbx_seq_one_letter_code
_entity_poly.pdbx_strand_id
1 'polypeptide(L)'
;MVRSSRFSTTRLLYSLCSTSSKPPPPYSSIAALLAGNLHPRRFSSGSAARAREPKEAWWKESMDRLRNIGISAHIDSGKTTLTERILYYTGRIHEIHEVRGKDGVGAKMDSMDLEREKGITIQSAATYCTWNGYQVNIIDTPGHVDFTIEVERALRVLDGAILVLCSVGGVQSQSITVDRQMRRYEVPRLAFINKLDRMGADPWKVLSQARAKLRHNSAAVQVPIGLEDDFQGLVDLVHLKAYYFRGSSGEKVVSEEIPSNIEALVAEKRRELIEVVSEVDDKLAEAFLSDEPISSTDLEVCQMENITTFSWKNDT
;
A
#
# COMPACT_ATOMS: atom_id res chain seq x y z
N MET A 1 -31.05 42.53 -28.83
CA MET A 1 -31.45 41.24 -29.44
C MET A 1 -31.70 40.25 -28.30
N VAL A 2 -32.86 40.27 -27.67
CA VAL A 2 -34.06 39.45 -27.95
C VAL A 2 -33.88 37.95 -27.64
N ARG A 3 -34.47 37.58 -26.47
CA ARG A 3 -35.20 36.35 -26.06
C ARG A 3 -34.47 35.00 -26.01
N SER A 4 -34.35 34.37 -24.83
CA SER A 4 -35.32 33.47 -24.13
C SER A 4 -35.39 32.06 -24.79
N SER A 5 -35.60 30.92 -24.13
CA SER A 5 -36.01 30.54 -22.77
C SER A 5 -35.85 29.01 -22.60
N ARG A 6 -35.90 28.59 -21.34
CA ARG A 6 -35.82 27.23 -20.75
C ARG A 6 -36.87 26.21 -21.24
N PHE A 7 -36.59 24.92 -21.01
CA PHE A 7 -37.38 23.86 -20.28
C PHE A 7 -36.98 22.45 -20.82
N SER A 8 -36.45 21.54 -19.97
CA SER A 8 -37.13 20.43 -19.25
C SER A 8 -37.81 19.37 -20.14
N THR A 9 -37.46 18.08 -20.00
CA THR A 9 -38.18 17.05 -19.20
C THR A 9 -37.81 15.62 -19.64
N THR A 10 -37.68 14.74 -18.65
CA THR A 10 -37.62 13.27 -18.60
C THR A 10 -38.70 12.53 -19.44
N ARG A 11 -38.42 11.30 -19.91
CA ARG A 11 -39.34 10.13 -19.77
C ARG A 11 -38.76 8.78 -20.24
N LEU A 12 -38.93 7.78 -19.37
CA LEU A 12 -38.92 6.33 -19.58
C LEU A 12 -39.96 5.88 -20.62
N LEU A 13 -39.80 4.67 -21.20
CA LEU A 13 -40.88 3.69 -21.41
C LEU A 13 -40.35 2.29 -21.80
N TYR A 14 -40.87 1.28 -21.08
CA TYR A 14 -40.82 -0.16 -21.35
C TYR A 14 -41.79 -0.57 -22.48
N SER A 15 -41.56 -1.72 -23.14
CA SER A 15 -42.65 -2.60 -23.61
C SER A 15 -42.20 -4.04 -23.89
N LEU A 16 -43.11 -4.97 -23.56
CA LEU A 16 -43.04 -6.44 -23.54
C LEU A 16 -43.64 -7.08 -24.81
N CYS A 17 -43.26 -8.32 -25.12
CA CYS A 17 -44.10 -9.42 -25.66
C CYS A 17 -43.20 -10.60 -26.08
N SER A 18 -43.58 -11.89 -26.10
CA SER A 18 -44.57 -12.76 -25.43
C SER A 18 -44.23 -14.20 -25.92
N THR A 19 -44.65 -15.24 -25.20
CA THR A 19 -44.25 -16.66 -25.38
C THR A 19 -45.31 -17.51 -26.12
N SER A 20 -44.95 -18.78 -26.47
CA SER A 20 -45.80 -19.97 -26.82
C SER A 20 -45.73 -20.41 -28.32
N SER A 21 -45.65 -21.68 -28.79
CA SER A 21 -45.88 -23.06 -28.28
C SER A 21 -45.25 -24.18 -29.19
N LYS A 22 -45.22 -25.41 -28.63
CA LYS A 22 -44.80 -26.82 -28.98
C LYS A 22 -44.70 -27.39 -30.44
N PRO A 23 -44.10 -28.61 -30.63
CA PRO A 23 -43.50 -29.11 -31.91
C PRO A 23 -44.18 -30.35 -32.56
N PRO A 24 -43.78 -30.77 -33.80
CA PRO A 24 -44.02 -32.12 -34.34
C PRO A 24 -42.72 -32.92 -34.73
N PRO A 25 -42.81 -34.23 -35.04
CA PRO A 25 -41.73 -35.25 -34.92
C PRO A 25 -40.99 -35.62 -36.24
N PRO A 26 -40.03 -36.58 -36.25
CA PRO A 26 -38.85 -36.59 -37.15
C PRO A 26 -38.86 -37.70 -38.22
N TYR A 27 -38.25 -37.49 -39.40
CA TYR A 27 -37.66 -38.51 -40.32
C TYR A 27 -36.74 -37.77 -41.33
N SER A 28 -35.42 -38.01 -41.38
CA SER A 28 -34.71 -38.94 -42.29
C SER A 28 -35.40 -39.10 -43.66
N SER A 29 -34.83 -38.85 -44.84
CA SER A 29 -33.51 -39.22 -45.36
C SER A 29 -33.35 -38.56 -46.74
N ILE A 30 -32.11 -38.26 -47.13
CA ILE A 30 -31.54 -38.45 -48.48
C ILE A 30 -32.51 -38.23 -49.65
N ALA A 31 -32.53 -37.02 -50.21
CA ALA A 31 -32.93 -36.81 -51.60
C ALA A 31 -32.35 -35.51 -52.17
N ALA A 32 -31.69 -35.65 -53.32
CA ALA A 32 -31.58 -34.66 -54.37
C ALA A 32 -30.61 -33.47 -54.18
N LEU A 33 -29.32 -33.80 -54.27
CA LEU A 33 -28.43 -33.11 -55.23
C LEU A 33 -29.07 -33.19 -56.62
N LEU A 34 -29.38 -32.04 -57.24
CA LEU A 34 -29.39 -31.75 -58.69
C LEU A 34 -30.32 -30.56 -59.01
N ALA A 35 -29.86 -29.35 -58.71
CA ALA A 35 -30.24 -28.15 -59.45
C ALA A 35 -29.27 -27.03 -59.04
N GLY A 36 -28.33 -26.71 -59.91
CA GLY A 36 -27.49 -25.54 -59.73
C GLY A 36 -28.35 -24.28 -59.72
N ASN A 37 -28.10 -23.39 -58.76
CA ASN A 37 -28.18 -21.94 -58.94
C ASN A 37 -27.56 -21.23 -57.72
N LEU A 38 -26.66 -20.31 -58.05
CA LEU A 38 -25.82 -19.49 -57.16
C LEU A 38 -26.60 -18.93 -55.97
N HIS A 39 -26.18 -19.29 -54.76
CA HIS A 39 -26.60 -18.62 -53.52
C HIS A 39 -25.38 -17.99 -52.85
N PRO A 40 -25.45 -16.71 -52.42
CA PRO A 40 -24.39 -16.09 -51.65
C PRO A 40 -24.17 -16.94 -50.39
N ARG A 41 -22.90 -17.29 -50.12
CA ARG A 41 -22.52 -17.98 -48.88
C ARG A 41 -22.96 -17.11 -47.71
N ARG A 42 -24.10 -17.46 -47.08
CA ARG A 42 -24.41 -17.04 -45.72
C ARG A 42 -23.26 -17.54 -44.87
N PHE A 43 -22.40 -16.62 -44.42
CA PHE A 43 -21.47 -16.88 -43.33
C PHE A 43 -22.28 -17.54 -42.23
N SER A 44 -21.89 -18.75 -41.84
CA SER A 44 -22.44 -19.37 -40.64
C SER A 44 -22.30 -18.34 -39.53
N SER A 45 -23.42 -17.96 -38.92
CA SER A 45 -23.46 -17.32 -37.60
C SER A 45 -22.94 -18.34 -36.58
N GLY A 46 -21.65 -18.65 -36.68
CA GLY A 46 -20.91 -19.48 -35.76
C GLY A 46 -20.31 -18.58 -34.70
N SER A 47 -20.69 -18.84 -33.46
CA SER A 47 -20.25 -18.17 -32.23
C SER A 47 -20.95 -16.85 -31.87
N ALA A 48 -22.29 -16.83 -31.94
CA ALA A 48 -23.03 -16.16 -30.88
C ALA A 48 -23.04 -17.10 -29.66
N ALA A 49 -22.59 -16.59 -28.51
CA ALA A 49 -22.61 -17.24 -27.20
C ALA A 49 -21.69 -18.47 -27.03
N ARG A 50 -20.38 -18.27 -27.11
CA ARG A 50 -19.52 -18.96 -26.13
C ARG A 50 -19.69 -18.18 -24.83
N ALA A 51 -20.58 -18.66 -23.95
CA ALA A 51 -20.78 -18.09 -22.62
C ALA A 51 -19.40 -17.90 -21.97
N ARG A 52 -19.03 -16.65 -21.72
CA ARG A 52 -17.83 -16.32 -20.95
C ARG A 52 -18.11 -16.68 -19.49
N GLU A 53 -17.87 -17.93 -19.12
CA GLU A 53 -17.77 -18.29 -17.70
C GLU A 53 -16.47 -17.72 -17.09
N PRO A 54 -16.33 -17.76 -15.75
CA PRO A 54 -16.27 -16.63 -14.83
C PRO A 54 -14.89 -15.98 -14.78
N LYS A 55 -14.35 -15.54 -15.92
CA LYS A 55 -13.02 -14.93 -15.99
C LYS A 55 -12.91 -13.61 -15.22
N GLU A 56 -14.04 -12.94 -15.02
CA GLU A 56 -14.11 -11.63 -14.38
C GLU A 56 -14.01 -11.72 -12.85
N ALA A 57 -14.52 -12.78 -12.24
CA ALA A 57 -14.56 -12.91 -10.78
C ALA A 57 -13.18 -13.21 -10.17
N TRP A 58 -12.46 -14.22 -10.69
CA TRP A 58 -11.12 -14.56 -10.19
C TRP A 58 -10.09 -13.48 -10.50
N TRP A 59 -10.22 -12.81 -11.66
CA TRP A 59 -9.33 -11.71 -12.05
C TRP A 59 -9.50 -10.53 -11.10
N LYS A 60 -10.75 -10.17 -10.78
CA LYS A 60 -11.06 -9.10 -9.84
C LYS A 60 -10.55 -9.42 -8.44
N GLU A 61 -10.80 -10.63 -7.95
CA GLU A 61 -10.29 -11.08 -6.63
C GLU A 61 -8.75 -11.12 -6.58
N SER A 62 -8.10 -11.46 -7.69
CA SER A 62 -6.63 -11.44 -7.79
C SER A 62 -6.06 -10.02 -7.83
N MET A 63 -6.74 -9.08 -8.49
CA MET A 63 -6.35 -7.66 -8.54
C MET A 63 -6.55 -6.98 -7.18
N ASP A 64 -7.62 -7.29 -6.46
CA ASP A 64 -7.87 -6.74 -5.12
C ASP A 64 -6.80 -7.16 -4.09
N ARG A 65 -6.08 -8.26 -4.37
CA ARG A 65 -4.98 -8.78 -3.56
C ARG A 65 -3.59 -8.43 -4.09
N LEU A 66 -3.48 -7.68 -5.18
CA LEU A 66 -2.20 -7.21 -5.73
C LEU A 66 -1.87 -5.81 -5.18
N ARG A 67 -0.62 -5.59 -4.77
CA ARG A 67 -0.11 -4.29 -4.31
C ARG A 67 1.23 -3.98 -4.96
N ASN A 68 1.32 -2.86 -5.66
CA ASN A 68 2.60 -2.34 -6.17
C ASN A 68 3.08 -1.22 -5.25
N ILE A 69 4.10 -1.48 -4.44
CA ILE A 69 4.63 -0.54 -3.44
C ILE A 69 6.06 -0.11 -3.76
N GLY A 70 6.36 1.17 -3.58
CA GLY A 70 7.72 1.68 -3.64
C GLY A 70 8.27 1.99 -2.26
N ILE A 71 9.55 1.71 -2.02
CA ILE A 71 10.25 2.14 -0.80
C ILE A 71 11.14 3.32 -1.18
N SER A 72 10.92 4.48 -0.55
CA SER A 72 11.68 5.70 -0.85
C SER A 72 11.98 6.51 0.40
N ALA A 73 13.11 7.23 0.37
CA ALA A 73 13.73 7.83 1.55
C ALA A 73 14.99 8.60 1.16
N HIS A 74 15.50 9.39 2.10
CA HIS A 74 16.84 9.95 1.99
C HIS A 74 17.96 8.87 2.09
N ILE A 75 19.19 9.28 1.78
CA ILE A 75 20.42 8.52 1.93
C ILE A 75 20.55 8.05 3.39
N ASP A 76 21.09 6.86 3.59
CA ASP A 76 21.36 6.27 4.92
C ASP A 76 20.14 6.21 5.86
N SER A 77 18.92 6.18 5.32
CA SER A 77 17.69 6.01 6.11
C SER A 77 17.29 4.54 6.33
N GLY A 78 17.99 3.60 5.68
CA GLY A 78 17.75 2.14 5.83
C GLY A 78 16.70 1.55 4.88
N LYS A 79 16.50 2.14 3.68
CA LYS A 79 15.56 1.61 2.67
C LYS A 79 15.88 0.17 2.30
N THR A 80 17.11 -0.07 1.85
CA THR A 80 17.56 -1.38 1.38
C THR A 80 17.48 -2.41 2.51
N THR A 81 17.90 -2.04 3.72
CA THR A 81 17.73 -2.87 4.93
C THR A 81 16.27 -3.22 5.19
N LEU A 82 15.35 -2.24 5.09
CA LEU A 82 13.91 -2.50 5.24
C LEU A 82 13.39 -3.47 4.17
N THR A 83 13.77 -3.27 2.91
CA THR A 83 13.42 -4.17 1.79
C THR A 83 13.89 -5.60 2.06
N GLU A 84 15.15 -5.77 2.49
CA GLU A 84 15.70 -7.08 2.82
C GLU A 84 14.92 -7.75 3.95
N ARG A 85 14.61 -7.01 5.01
CA ARG A 85 13.83 -7.53 6.13
C ARG A 85 12.45 -7.99 5.67
N ILE A 86 11.77 -7.24 4.80
CA ILE A 86 10.48 -7.67 4.21
C ILE A 86 10.66 -8.98 3.44
N LEU A 87 11.70 -9.12 2.63
CA LEU A 87 11.98 -10.35 1.90
C LEU A 87 12.31 -11.53 2.84
N TYR A 88 12.98 -11.28 3.97
CA TYR A 88 13.29 -12.31 4.95
C TYR A 88 12.04 -12.84 5.63
N TYR A 89 11.22 -11.94 6.18
CA TYR A 89 9.99 -12.34 6.88
C TYR A 89 8.94 -12.96 5.95
N THR A 90 8.98 -12.67 4.65
CA THR A 90 8.13 -13.31 3.65
C THR A 90 8.71 -14.63 3.12
N GLY A 91 9.87 -15.07 3.62
CA GLY A 91 10.53 -16.32 3.24
C GLY A 91 11.20 -16.32 1.87
N ARG A 92 11.41 -15.14 1.27
CA ARG A 92 12.05 -14.99 -0.05
C ARG A 92 13.57 -15.05 0.01
N ILE A 93 14.15 -14.63 1.14
CA ILE A 93 15.57 -14.77 1.45
C ILE A 93 15.70 -15.52 2.78
N HIS A 94 16.76 -16.30 2.93
CA HIS A 94 17.01 -17.12 4.13
C HIS A 94 18.00 -16.48 5.09
N GLU A 95 18.70 -15.44 4.66
CA GLU A 95 19.73 -14.74 5.43
C GLU A 95 19.66 -13.25 5.10
N ILE A 96 19.92 -12.41 6.09
CA ILE A 96 19.88 -10.94 6.01
C ILE A 96 21.32 -10.45 6.02
N HIS A 97 21.68 -9.58 5.09
CA HIS A 97 23.05 -9.08 4.97
C HIS A 97 23.05 -7.56 5.10
N GLU A 98 23.95 -7.01 5.90
CA GLU A 98 24.03 -5.56 6.03
C GLU A 98 24.67 -4.93 4.79
N VAL A 99 24.12 -3.79 4.35
CA VAL A 99 24.62 -3.02 3.19
C VAL A 99 26.12 -2.67 3.34
N ARG A 100 26.58 -2.44 4.57
CA ARG A 100 28.00 -2.20 4.92
C ARG A 100 28.51 -3.20 5.96
N GLY A 101 28.07 -4.45 5.85
CA GLY A 101 28.50 -5.52 6.74
C GLY A 101 29.99 -5.85 6.61
N LYS A 102 30.56 -6.43 7.67
CA LYS A 102 31.96 -6.93 7.68
C LYS A 102 32.14 -8.22 6.87
N ASP A 103 31.05 -8.82 6.44
CA ASP A 103 30.93 -10.03 5.64
C ASP A 103 31.25 -9.80 4.16
N GLY A 104 31.18 -8.56 3.67
CA GLY A 104 31.54 -8.18 2.29
C GLY A 104 30.57 -8.70 1.22
N VAL A 105 29.47 -9.34 1.63
CA VAL A 105 28.42 -9.84 0.73
C VAL A 105 27.51 -8.70 0.27
N GLY A 106 27.20 -7.76 1.17
CA GLY A 106 26.30 -6.64 0.92
C GLY A 106 24.84 -7.07 0.77
N ALA A 107 23.94 -6.09 0.68
CA ALA A 107 22.53 -6.36 0.48
C ALA A 107 22.29 -6.99 -0.91
N LYS A 108 21.42 -8.01 -0.97
CA LYS A 108 21.01 -8.72 -2.19
C LYS A 108 20.34 -7.80 -3.21
N MET A 109 19.73 -6.71 -2.75
CA MET A 109 19.10 -5.71 -3.60
C MET A 109 20.14 -4.85 -4.36
N ASP A 110 21.32 -4.64 -3.77
CA ASP A 110 22.42 -3.87 -4.36
C ASP A 110 23.31 -4.85 -5.17
N SER A 111 22.98 -5.00 -6.44
CA SER A 111 23.60 -6.02 -7.31
C SER A 111 24.88 -5.53 -7.97
N MET A 112 25.07 -4.22 -8.13
CA MET A 112 26.25 -3.65 -8.76
C MET A 112 27.41 -3.59 -7.77
N ASP A 113 28.64 -3.87 -8.21
CA ASP A 113 29.83 -3.82 -7.35
C ASP A 113 30.03 -2.42 -6.73
N LEU A 114 29.70 -1.36 -7.48
CA LEU A 114 29.77 0.02 -6.99
C LEU A 114 28.73 0.31 -5.89
N GLU A 115 27.54 -0.30 -5.98
CA GLU A 115 26.50 -0.15 -4.95
C GLU A 115 26.95 -0.78 -3.64
N ARG A 116 27.53 -1.99 -3.69
CA ARG A 116 28.10 -2.68 -2.51
C ARG A 116 29.29 -1.95 -1.92
N GLU A 117 30.20 -1.44 -2.76
CA GLU A 117 31.39 -0.72 -2.30
C GLU A 117 31.02 0.61 -1.61
N LYS A 118 30.06 1.36 -2.17
CA LYS A 118 29.64 2.65 -1.63
C LYS A 118 28.53 2.53 -0.57
N GLY A 119 27.86 1.38 -0.51
CA GLY A 119 26.67 1.15 0.30
C GLY A 119 25.53 2.12 -0.04
N ILE A 120 25.31 2.35 -1.34
CA ILE A 120 24.20 3.18 -1.84
C ILE A 120 23.49 2.43 -2.96
N THR A 121 22.18 2.61 -3.05
CA THR A 121 21.39 2.13 -4.19
C THR A 121 21.43 3.17 -5.32
N ILE A 122 21.84 2.73 -6.51
CA ILE A 122 21.98 3.54 -7.72
C ILE A 122 20.81 3.27 -8.67
N GLN A 123 20.51 1.99 -8.92
CA GLN A 123 19.41 1.59 -9.79
C GLN A 123 18.20 1.11 -8.97
N SER A 124 17.00 1.36 -9.49
CA SER A 124 15.79 0.83 -8.83
C SER A 124 15.73 -0.68 -9.02
N ALA A 125 15.53 -1.41 -7.93
CA ALA A 125 15.45 -2.87 -7.95
C ALA A 125 14.01 -3.32 -7.67
N ALA A 126 13.48 -4.19 -8.54
CA ALA A 126 12.13 -4.73 -8.42
C ALA A 126 12.17 -6.17 -7.89
N THR A 127 11.34 -6.45 -6.90
CA THR A 127 11.19 -7.79 -6.30
C THR A 127 9.73 -8.09 -6.00
N TYR A 128 9.43 -9.35 -5.71
CA TYR A 128 8.08 -9.83 -5.48
C TYR A 128 8.03 -10.73 -4.25
N CYS A 129 7.03 -10.54 -3.40
CA CYS A 129 6.77 -11.38 -2.25
C CYS A 129 5.26 -11.64 -2.05
N THR A 130 4.95 -12.60 -1.19
CA THR A 130 3.59 -12.96 -0.82
C THR A 130 3.44 -12.85 0.68
N TRP A 131 2.39 -12.16 1.15
CA TRP A 131 2.12 -11.98 2.57
C TRP A 131 0.62 -12.10 2.84
N ASN A 132 0.21 -12.99 3.74
CA ASN A 132 -1.20 -13.19 4.13
C ASN A 132 -2.18 -13.34 2.93
N GLY A 133 -1.76 -14.01 1.85
CA GLY A 133 -2.55 -14.19 0.64
C GLY A 133 -2.54 -13.00 -0.33
N TYR A 134 -1.89 -11.90 0.02
CA TYR A 134 -1.62 -10.76 -0.86
C TYR A 134 -0.33 -10.97 -1.65
N GLN A 135 -0.35 -10.44 -2.87
CA GLN A 135 0.77 -10.41 -3.80
C GLN A 135 1.36 -9.00 -3.78
N VAL A 136 2.62 -8.85 -3.36
CA VAL A 136 3.25 -7.55 -3.19
C VAL A 136 4.45 -7.44 -4.12
N ASN A 137 4.38 -6.50 -5.06
CA ASN A 137 5.51 -6.09 -5.88
C ASN A 137 6.18 -4.90 -5.21
N ILE A 138 7.48 -5.01 -4.95
CA ILE A 138 8.26 -3.98 -4.25
C ILE A 138 9.26 -3.39 -5.24
N ILE A 139 9.29 -2.06 -5.32
CA ILE A 139 10.33 -1.32 -6.03
C ILE A 139 11.17 -0.56 -5.00
N ASP A 140 12.42 -0.99 -4.81
CA ASP A 140 13.38 -0.25 -4.00
C ASP A 140 13.98 0.88 -4.84
N THR A 141 13.89 2.12 -4.37
CA THR A 141 14.27 3.31 -5.14
C THR A 141 15.54 3.95 -4.59
N PRO A 142 16.40 4.53 -5.45
CA PRO A 142 17.60 5.21 -4.99
C PRO A 142 17.24 6.45 -4.16
N GLY A 143 18.04 6.73 -3.11
CA GLY A 143 17.80 7.86 -2.20
C GLY A 143 18.62 9.12 -2.48
N HIS A 144 19.54 9.04 -3.44
CA HIS A 144 20.43 10.14 -3.79
C HIS A 144 19.74 11.10 -4.78
N VAL A 145 20.02 12.40 -4.67
CA VAL A 145 19.43 13.43 -5.53
C VAL A 145 19.83 13.28 -7.01
N ASP A 146 20.98 12.69 -7.26
CA ASP A 146 21.51 12.48 -8.62
C ASP A 146 20.73 11.41 -9.39
N PHE A 147 19.99 10.53 -8.70
CA PHE A 147 19.20 9.46 -9.30
C PHE A 147 17.70 9.74 -9.26
N THR A 148 17.32 11.01 -9.16
CA THR A 148 15.91 11.44 -9.12
C THR A 148 15.08 10.98 -10.31
N ILE A 149 15.69 10.80 -11.49
CA ILE A 149 14.99 10.26 -12.68
C ILE A 149 14.50 8.82 -12.49
N GLU A 150 15.25 8.00 -11.75
CA GLU A 150 14.87 6.62 -11.43
C GLU A 150 13.70 6.62 -10.44
N VAL A 151 13.76 7.48 -9.42
CA VAL A 151 12.66 7.67 -8.45
C VAL A 151 11.38 8.12 -9.16
N GLU A 152 11.46 9.09 -10.07
CA GLU A 152 10.28 9.54 -10.82
C GLU A 152 9.68 8.45 -11.72
N ARG A 153 10.53 7.59 -12.32
CA ARG A 153 10.04 6.47 -13.13
C ARG A 153 9.30 5.45 -12.27
N ALA A 154 9.84 5.13 -11.10
CA ALA A 154 9.20 4.21 -10.15
C ALA A 154 7.85 4.75 -9.68
N LEU A 155 7.78 6.03 -9.26
CA LEU A 155 6.54 6.62 -8.73
C LEU A 155 5.36 6.63 -9.70
N ARG A 156 5.60 6.54 -11.03
CA ARG A 156 4.53 6.49 -12.04
C ARG A 156 3.82 5.14 -12.16
N VAL A 157 4.40 4.07 -11.60
CA VAL A 157 3.88 2.71 -11.74
C VAL A 157 3.39 2.11 -10.42
N LEU A 158 3.50 2.87 -9.33
CA LEU A 158 3.22 2.40 -7.98
C LEU A 158 1.81 2.78 -7.54
N ASP A 159 1.14 1.86 -6.85
CA ASP A 159 -0.16 2.10 -6.23
C ASP A 159 0.00 2.84 -4.89
N GLY A 160 1.17 2.71 -4.24
CA GLY A 160 1.50 3.37 -3.00
C GLY A 160 3.00 3.37 -2.72
N ALA A 161 3.43 4.15 -1.74
CA ALA A 161 4.83 4.23 -1.34
C ALA A 161 5.02 4.23 0.18
N ILE A 162 6.15 3.70 0.63
CA ILE A 162 6.63 3.81 2.00
C ILE A 162 7.71 4.89 2.01
N LEU A 163 7.45 5.99 2.71
CA LEU A 163 8.40 7.07 2.96
C LEU A 163 9.20 6.77 4.24
N VAL A 164 10.41 6.26 4.09
CA VAL A 164 11.28 5.98 5.25
C VAL A 164 11.94 7.27 5.74
N LEU A 165 11.86 7.52 7.04
CA LEU A 165 12.46 8.66 7.72
C LEU A 165 13.37 8.15 8.84
N CYS A 166 14.51 8.81 9.06
CA CYS A 166 15.42 8.45 10.15
C CYS A 166 14.98 9.14 11.45
N SER A 167 14.85 8.41 12.56
CA SER A 167 14.44 8.96 13.85
C SER A 167 15.40 10.04 14.37
N VAL A 168 16.71 9.85 14.16
CA VAL A 168 17.74 10.83 14.56
C VAL A 168 17.79 12.02 13.60
N GLY A 169 17.80 11.74 12.29
CA GLY A 169 17.99 12.74 11.23
C GLY A 169 16.76 13.60 10.95
N GLY A 170 15.56 13.06 11.23
CA GLY A 170 14.29 13.69 10.93
C GLY A 170 14.04 13.97 9.45
N VAL A 171 13.26 15.00 9.18
CA VAL A 171 12.94 15.43 7.81
C VAL A 171 14.04 16.33 7.26
N GLN A 172 14.72 15.82 6.23
CA GLN A 172 15.83 16.47 5.53
C GLN A 172 15.38 17.08 4.19
N SER A 173 16.23 17.91 3.57
CA SER A 173 15.92 18.60 2.31
C SER A 173 15.60 17.62 1.18
N GLN A 174 16.27 16.48 1.15
CA GLN A 174 16.03 15.44 0.15
C GLN A 174 14.71 14.68 0.41
N SER A 175 14.34 14.44 1.69
CA SER A 175 13.02 13.88 2.02
C SER A 175 11.89 14.77 1.50
N ILE A 176 12.07 16.10 1.56
CA ILE A 176 11.11 17.06 0.98
C ILE A 176 11.04 16.92 -0.54
N THR A 177 12.16 16.71 -1.23
CA THR A 177 12.19 16.52 -2.69
C THR A 177 11.46 15.24 -3.10
N VAL A 178 11.74 14.12 -2.43
CA VAL A 178 11.05 12.84 -2.66
C VAL A 178 9.55 12.97 -2.38
N ASP A 179 9.18 13.63 -1.28
CA ASP A 179 7.78 13.90 -0.95
C ASP A 179 7.06 14.72 -2.03
N ARG A 180 7.71 15.75 -2.56
CA ARG A 180 7.18 16.56 -3.66
C ARG A 180 6.96 15.72 -4.92
N GLN A 181 7.86 14.79 -5.22
CA GLN A 181 7.70 13.88 -6.37
C GLN A 181 6.50 12.95 -6.16
N MET A 182 6.39 12.32 -5.00
CA MET A 182 5.23 11.49 -4.67
C MET A 182 3.91 12.29 -4.74
N ARG A 183 3.90 13.56 -4.30
CA ARG A 183 2.71 14.44 -4.39
C ARG A 183 2.35 14.77 -5.83
N ARG A 184 3.34 15.00 -6.69
CA ARG A 184 3.13 15.29 -8.12
C ARG A 184 2.42 14.13 -8.83
N TYR A 185 2.72 12.90 -8.44
CA TYR A 185 2.11 11.70 -9.01
C TYR A 185 0.95 11.15 -8.18
N GLU A 186 0.48 11.90 -7.18
CA GLU A 186 -0.66 11.55 -6.33
C GLU A 186 -0.53 10.15 -5.67
N VAL A 187 0.70 9.73 -5.39
CA VAL A 187 0.97 8.42 -4.79
C VAL A 187 0.63 8.48 -3.29
N PRO A 188 -0.29 7.62 -2.80
CA PRO A 188 -0.57 7.44 -1.38
C PRO A 188 0.69 6.98 -0.65
N ARG A 189 0.96 7.50 0.54
CA ARG A 189 2.18 7.20 1.27
C ARG A 189 1.96 6.86 2.73
N LEU A 190 2.71 5.87 3.20
CA LEU A 190 2.86 5.51 4.59
C LEU A 190 4.24 5.95 5.06
N ALA A 191 4.35 6.66 6.18
CA ALA A 191 5.66 7.04 6.70
C ALA A 191 6.18 5.95 7.63
N PHE A 192 7.45 5.59 7.46
CA PHE A 192 8.08 4.59 8.31
C PHE A 192 9.27 5.23 8.99
N ILE A 193 9.24 5.36 10.31
CA ILE A 193 10.36 5.94 11.04
C ILE A 193 11.27 4.81 11.50
N ASN A 194 12.48 4.83 10.97
CA ASN A 194 13.50 3.83 11.19
C ASN A 194 14.58 4.34 12.15
N LYS A 195 15.44 3.42 12.60
CA LYS A 195 16.63 3.72 13.43
C LYS A 195 16.28 4.23 14.82
N LEU A 196 15.28 3.62 15.46
CA LEU A 196 14.92 3.93 16.85
C LEU A 196 15.98 3.45 17.85
N ASP A 197 16.83 2.51 17.44
CA ASP A 197 17.97 1.97 18.18
C ASP A 197 19.16 2.93 18.32
N ARG A 198 19.16 4.06 17.60
CA ARG A 198 20.30 4.99 17.63
C ARG A 198 20.19 6.03 18.72
N MET A 199 21.33 6.36 19.33
CA MET A 199 21.45 7.46 20.28
C MET A 199 20.88 8.77 19.72
N GLY A 200 19.98 9.40 20.48
CA GLY A 200 19.26 10.60 20.08
C GLY A 200 18.06 10.35 19.16
N ALA A 201 17.56 9.11 19.10
CA ALA A 201 16.31 8.80 18.41
C ALA A 201 15.14 9.56 19.05
N ASP A 202 14.41 10.33 18.23
CA ASP A 202 13.25 11.08 18.68
C ASP A 202 12.11 10.97 17.65
N PRO A 203 11.25 9.95 17.78
CA PRO A 203 10.14 9.71 16.87
C PRO A 203 9.14 10.88 16.80
N TRP A 204 8.93 11.57 17.92
CA TRP A 204 7.94 12.63 18.06
C TRP A 204 8.40 13.92 17.38
N LYS A 205 9.70 14.20 17.44
CA LYS A 205 10.33 15.25 16.64
C LYS A 205 10.17 14.97 15.14
N VAL A 206 10.31 13.73 14.68
CA VAL A 206 10.12 13.43 13.25
C VAL A 206 8.65 13.62 12.84
N LEU A 207 7.70 13.18 13.65
CA LEU A 207 6.26 13.42 13.43
C LEU A 207 5.94 14.92 13.33
N SER A 208 6.41 15.72 14.28
CA SER A 208 6.20 17.18 14.26
C SER A 208 6.87 17.84 13.04
N GLN A 209 8.05 17.37 12.63
CA GLN A 209 8.70 17.85 11.42
C GLN A 209 7.97 17.44 10.13
N ALA A 210 7.37 16.25 10.07
CA ALA A 210 6.55 15.84 8.94
C ALA A 210 5.37 16.81 8.77
N ARG A 211 4.68 17.13 9.87
CA ARG A 211 3.60 18.14 9.87
C ARG A 211 4.09 19.52 9.45
N ALA A 212 5.16 20.03 10.06
CA ALA A 212 5.63 21.39 9.82
C ALA A 212 6.29 21.59 8.45
N LYS A 213 7.14 20.64 8.01
CA LYS A 213 7.96 20.78 6.80
C LYS A 213 7.34 20.13 5.57
N LEU A 214 6.74 18.94 5.72
CA LEU A 214 6.09 18.25 4.60
C LEU A 214 4.64 18.70 4.41
N ARG A 215 4.04 19.32 5.45
CA ARG A 215 2.64 19.76 5.49
C ARG A 215 1.67 18.59 5.34
N HIS A 216 2.02 17.46 5.96
CA HIS A 216 1.16 16.28 5.99
C HIS A 216 0.23 16.33 7.20
N ASN A 217 -1.04 16.01 6.99
CA ASN A 217 -1.90 15.66 8.11
C ASN A 217 -1.55 14.23 8.54
N SER A 218 -0.86 14.10 9.67
CA SER A 218 -0.29 12.81 10.06
C SER A 218 -0.47 12.58 11.54
N ALA A 219 -0.67 11.33 11.92
CA ALA A 219 -0.74 10.89 13.32
C ALA A 219 0.05 9.60 13.50
N ALA A 220 0.53 9.37 14.72
CA ALA A 220 1.13 8.09 15.07
C ALA A 220 0.04 7.02 15.10
N VAL A 221 0.33 5.85 14.50
CA VAL A 221 -0.53 4.66 14.62
C VAL A 221 0.07 3.66 15.61
N GLN A 222 1.37 3.80 15.87
CA GLN A 222 2.10 2.99 16.83
C GLN A 222 2.87 3.88 17.80
N VAL A 223 3.15 3.38 19.00
CA VAL A 223 4.01 4.02 20.02
C VAL A 223 5.16 3.07 20.37
N PRO A 224 6.43 3.51 20.31
CA PRO A 224 7.54 2.64 20.67
C PRO A 224 7.61 2.37 22.18
N ILE A 225 7.95 1.13 22.52
CA ILE A 225 8.21 0.68 23.89
C ILE A 225 9.73 0.72 24.10
N GLY A 226 10.18 1.79 24.76
CA GLY A 226 11.61 2.11 24.86
C GLY A 226 12.16 2.76 23.59
N LEU A 227 13.40 3.24 23.67
CA LEU A 227 14.17 3.84 22.58
C LEU A 227 15.63 3.40 22.73
N GLU A 228 16.43 3.60 21.69
CA GLU A 228 17.85 3.25 21.69
C GLU A 228 18.04 1.76 22.04
N ASP A 229 18.97 1.46 22.95
CA ASP A 229 19.24 0.10 23.42
C ASP A 229 18.07 -0.51 24.21
N ASP A 230 17.16 0.33 24.73
CA ASP A 230 15.97 -0.10 25.49
C ASP A 230 14.75 -0.39 24.61
N PHE A 231 14.85 -0.26 23.28
CA PHE A 231 13.74 -0.54 22.38
C PHE A 231 13.38 -2.04 22.39
N GLN A 232 12.16 -2.36 22.79
CA GLN A 232 11.70 -3.74 22.99
C GLN A 232 10.50 -4.13 22.12
N GLY A 233 9.74 -3.15 21.64
CA GLY A 233 8.46 -3.40 21.00
C GLY A 233 7.68 -2.15 20.65
N LEU A 234 6.42 -2.35 20.27
CA LEU A 234 5.51 -1.31 19.81
C LEU A 234 4.11 -1.52 20.39
N VAL A 235 3.44 -0.45 20.78
CA VAL A 235 2.01 -0.45 21.06
C VAL A 235 1.28 -0.02 19.81
N ASP A 236 0.32 -0.81 19.37
CA ASP A 236 -0.63 -0.47 18.32
C ASP A 236 -1.80 0.33 18.90
N LEU A 237 -1.99 1.56 18.40
CA LEU A 237 -3.02 2.47 18.87
C LEU A 237 -4.41 2.14 18.34
N VAL A 238 -4.52 1.34 17.27
CA VAL A 238 -5.81 0.92 16.68
C VAL A 238 -6.43 -0.16 17.55
N HIS A 239 -5.69 -1.25 17.74
CA HIS A 239 -6.14 -2.42 18.49
C HIS A 239 -5.85 -2.35 20.01
N LEU A 240 -5.07 -1.37 20.47
CA LEU A 240 -4.62 -1.25 21.87
C LEU A 240 -3.91 -2.51 22.37
N LYS A 241 -2.93 -2.98 21.59
CA LYS A 241 -2.11 -4.16 21.95
C LYS A 241 -0.64 -3.81 21.90
N ALA A 242 0.12 -4.30 22.88
CA ALA A 242 1.57 -4.23 22.85
C ALA A 242 2.13 -5.45 22.12
N TYR A 243 3.08 -5.23 21.21
CA TYR A 243 3.81 -6.25 20.48
C TYR A 243 5.29 -6.17 20.83
N TYR A 244 5.84 -7.29 21.29
CA TYR A 244 7.25 -7.46 21.59
C TYR A 244 7.91 -8.35 20.56
N PHE A 245 9.11 -7.99 20.13
CA PHE A 245 9.89 -8.77 19.17
C PHE A 245 10.93 -9.59 19.91
N ARG A 246 10.74 -10.92 19.92
CA ARG A 246 11.67 -11.87 20.54
C ARG A 246 12.41 -12.69 19.47
N GLY A 247 13.58 -13.21 19.84
CA GLY A 247 14.47 -13.96 18.96
C GLY A 247 15.61 -13.10 18.41
N SER A 248 16.63 -13.75 17.85
CA SER A 248 17.84 -13.08 17.33
C SER A 248 17.57 -12.12 16.18
N SER A 249 16.46 -12.31 15.47
CA SER A 249 16.07 -11.50 14.31
C SER A 249 14.61 -11.10 14.36
N GLY A 250 14.01 -10.98 15.56
CA GLY A 250 12.63 -10.49 15.73
C GLY A 250 11.53 -11.38 15.15
N GLU A 251 11.81 -12.68 14.93
CA GLU A 251 10.91 -13.62 14.27
C GLU A 251 9.68 -13.98 15.10
N LYS A 252 9.79 -13.90 16.44
CA LYS A 252 8.70 -14.23 17.35
C LYS A 252 8.06 -12.96 17.86
N VAL A 253 6.94 -12.60 17.27
CA VAL A 253 6.08 -11.50 17.75
C VAL A 253 5.21 -12.03 18.89
N VAL A 254 5.32 -11.43 20.06
CA VAL A 254 4.50 -11.76 21.24
C VAL A 254 3.58 -10.58 21.55
N SER A 255 2.28 -10.84 21.66
CA SER A 255 1.30 -9.84 22.08
C SER A 255 1.10 -9.87 23.59
N GLU A 256 1.24 -8.73 24.25
CA GLU A 256 1.05 -8.57 25.70
C GLU A 256 0.20 -7.33 26.00
N GLU A 257 -0.13 -7.13 27.29
CA GLU A 257 -0.80 -5.92 27.76
C GLU A 257 0.13 -4.71 27.69
N ILE A 258 -0.46 -3.52 27.63
CA ILE A 258 0.29 -2.27 27.53
C ILE A 258 0.99 -2.01 28.86
N PRO A 259 2.30 -1.72 28.86
CA PRO A 259 3.02 -1.38 30.08
C PRO A 259 2.48 -0.11 30.74
N SER A 260 2.30 -0.16 32.05
CA SER A 260 1.72 0.94 32.85
C SER A 260 2.52 2.24 32.77
N ASN A 261 3.82 2.18 32.49
CA ASN A 261 4.68 3.35 32.35
C ASN A 261 4.38 4.17 31.09
N ILE A 262 3.75 3.59 30.06
CA ILE A 262 3.44 4.28 28.79
C ILE A 262 1.94 4.43 28.53
N GLU A 263 1.06 3.92 29.40
CA GLU A 263 -0.40 4.02 29.24
C GLU A 263 -0.88 5.47 29.02
N ALA A 264 -0.34 6.43 29.78
CA ALA A 264 -0.70 7.83 29.63
C ALA A 264 -0.33 8.39 28.24
N LEU A 265 0.87 8.04 27.74
CA LEU A 265 1.33 8.43 26.41
C LEU A 265 0.50 7.76 25.31
N VAL A 266 0.17 6.48 25.45
CA VAL A 266 -0.71 5.74 24.54
C VAL A 266 -2.09 6.39 24.48
N ALA A 267 -2.67 6.73 25.62
CA ALA A 267 -3.98 7.39 25.69
C ALA A 267 -3.97 8.77 25.00
N GLU A 268 -2.92 9.57 25.24
CA GLU A 268 -2.70 10.85 24.56
C GLU A 268 -2.61 10.65 23.03
N LYS A 269 -1.74 9.74 22.58
CA LYS A 269 -1.50 9.51 21.15
C LYS A 269 -2.67 8.85 20.43
N ARG A 270 -3.46 8.02 21.11
CA ARG A 270 -4.72 7.49 20.57
C ARG A 270 -5.74 8.60 20.38
N ARG A 271 -5.86 9.53 21.33
CA ARG A 271 -6.76 10.69 21.18
C ARG A 271 -6.34 11.57 20.00
N GLU A 272 -5.05 11.86 19.90
CA GLU A 272 -4.48 12.62 18.78
C GLU A 272 -4.71 11.92 17.42
N LEU A 273 -4.56 10.59 17.38
CA LEU A 273 -4.89 9.80 16.19
C LEU A 273 -6.35 9.97 15.79
N ILE A 274 -7.27 9.76 16.75
CA ILE A 274 -8.72 9.91 16.50
C ILE A 274 -9.05 11.32 16.01
N GLU A 275 -8.50 12.35 16.64
CA GLU A 275 -8.73 13.75 16.26
C GLU A 275 -8.32 14.00 14.81
N VAL A 276 -7.11 13.60 14.43
CA VAL A 276 -6.58 13.76 13.07
C VAL A 276 -7.39 12.97 12.04
N VAL A 277 -7.79 11.74 12.38
CA VAL A 277 -8.60 10.90 11.50
C VAL A 277 -10.00 11.50 11.31
N SER A 278 -10.55 12.13 12.35
CA SER A 278 -11.87 12.77 12.32
C SER A 278 -11.90 14.02 11.45
N GLU A 279 -10.75 14.65 11.14
CA GLU A 279 -10.71 15.79 10.22
C GLU A 279 -11.00 15.39 8.76
N VAL A 280 -10.84 14.10 8.41
CA VAL A 280 -10.99 13.59 7.05
C VAL A 280 -12.21 12.69 6.86
N ASP A 281 -12.80 12.17 7.94
CA ASP A 281 -13.99 11.31 7.90
C ASP A 281 -15.13 11.89 8.74
N ASP A 282 -16.22 12.27 8.06
CA ASP A 282 -17.39 12.91 8.65
C ASP A 282 -18.07 12.04 9.73
N LYS A 283 -18.07 10.71 9.58
CA LYS A 283 -18.72 9.80 10.55
C LYS A 283 -17.92 9.75 11.84
N LEU A 284 -16.59 9.70 11.73
CA LEU A 284 -15.71 9.77 12.88
C LEU A 284 -15.75 11.15 13.54
N ALA A 285 -15.89 12.22 12.76
CA ALA A 285 -16.11 13.57 13.29
C ALA A 285 -17.36 13.66 14.16
N GLU A 286 -18.50 13.14 13.70
CA GLU A 286 -19.75 13.13 14.46
C GLU A 286 -19.63 12.32 15.77
N ALA A 287 -19.02 11.13 15.69
CA ALA A 287 -18.81 10.29 16.86
C ALA A 287 -17.86 10.95 17.88
N PHE A 288 -16.76 11.56 17.41
CA PHE A 288 -15.79 12.25 18.25
C PHE A 288 -16.39 13.48 18.95
N LEU A 289 -17.18 14.29 18.24
CA LEU A 289 -17.87 15.45 18.83
C LEU A 289 -18.94 15.07 19.85
N SER A 290 -19.50 13.87 19.73
CA SER A 290 -20.54 13.34 20.61
C SER A 290 -19.98 12.54 21.79
N ASP A 291 -18.65 12.47 21.95
CA ASP A 291 -17.94 11.62 22.93
C ASP A 291 -18.35 10.14 22.85
N GLU A 292 -18.71 9.66 21.65
CA GLU A 292 -19.04 8.25 21.42
C GLU A 292 -17.78 7.39 21.33
N PRO A 293 -17.81 6.14 21.85
CA PRO A 293 -16.64 5.25 21.79
C PRO A 293 -16.38 4.78 20.36
N ILE A 294 -15.23 5.15 19.80
CA ILE A 294 -14.78 4.73 18.47
C ILE A 294 -14.11 3.35 18.54
N SER A 295 -14.60 2.40 17.75
CA SER A 295 -14.07 1.02 17.72
C SER A 295 -12.80 0.90 16.86
N SER A 296 -12.04 -0.17 17.03
CA SER A 296 -10.87 -0.43 16.16
C SER A 296 -11.27 -0.61 14.69
N THR A 297 -12.41 -1.23 14.44
CA THR A 297 -12.98 -1.41 13.10
C THR A 297 -13.27 -0.09 12.39
N ASP A 298 -13.75 0.92 13.12
CA ASP A 298 -14.03 2.24 12.53
C ASP A 298 -12.72 2.94 12.11
N LEU A 299 -11.66 2.78 12.92
CA LEU A 299 -10.33 3.30 12.61
C LEU A 299 -9.66 2.57 11.44
N GLU A 300 -9.81 1.26 11.32
CA GLU A 300 -9.26 0.47 10.20
C GLU A 300 -9.84 0.89 8.85
N VAL A 301 -11.16 1.16 8.81
CA VAL A 301 -11.85 1.58 7.59
C VAL A 301 -11.39 2.98 7.15
N CYS A 302 -11.18 3.90 8.10
CA CYS A 302 -10.80 5.27 7.78
C CYS A 302 -9.31 5.41 7.41
N GLN A 303 -8.41 4.56 7.92
CA GLN A 303 -6.97 4.65 7.66
C GLN A 303 -6.57 4.51 6.18
N MET A 304 -7.49 4.11 5.31
CA MET A 304 -7.22 3.88 3.89
C MET A 304 -7.25 5.14 3.01
N GLU A 305 -7.82 6.26 3.47
CA GLU A 305 -7.83 7.51 2.70
C GLU A 305 -7.11 8.64 3.46
N ASN A 306 -5.97 9.10 2.89
CA ASN A 306 -5.24 10.33 3.25
C ASN A 306 -4.42 10.41 4.55
N ILE A 307 -4.29 9.35 5.35
CA ILE A 307 -3.46 9.40 6.57
C ILE A 307 -2.09 8.76 6.35
N THR A 308 -1.05 9.56 6.54
CA THR A 308 0.32 9.04 6.62
C THR A 308 0.49 8.32 7.95
N THR A 309 0.30 7.01 7.92
CA THR A 309 0.46 6.11 9.07
C THR A 309 1.94 5.96 9.41
N PHE A 310 2.31 6.08 10.69
CA PHE A 310 3.67 5.83 11.16
C PHE A 310 3.80 4.43 11.75
N SER A 311 4.67 3.61 11.14
CA SER A 311 5.12 2.35 11.70
C SER A 311 6.62 2.41 12.02
N TRP A 312 7.05 1.67 13.04
CA TRP A 312 8.41 1.73 13.55
C TRP A 312 9.07 0.35 13.57
N LYS A 313 10.38 0.30 13.38
CA LYS A 313 11.18 -0.91 13.59
C LYS A 313 12.64 -0.52 13.81
N ASN A 314 13.38 -1.40 14.46
CA ASN A 314 14.84 -1.29 14.54
C ASN A 314 15.50 -1.82 13.25
N ASP A 315 16.72 -1.33 12.98
CA ASP A 315 17.61 -1.87 11.95
C ASP A 315 18.22 -3.23 12.35
N THR A 316 18.32 -3.49 13.66
CA THR A 316 18.97 -4.67 14.27
C THR A 316 18.15 -5.97 14.17
#